data_AF-A0AAX4H8S2-F1
#
_entry.id   AF-A0AAX4H8S2-F1
#
_cell.length_a   1.000
_cell.length_b   1.000
_cell.length_c   1.000
_cell.angle_alpha   90.00
_cell.angle_beta   90.00
_cell.angle_gamma   90.00
#
_symmetry.space_group_name_H-M   'P 1'
#
loop_
_entity.id
_entity.type
_entity.pdbx_description
1 polymer ?
#
loop_
_entity_poly.entity_id
_entity_poly.type
_entity_poly.pdbx_seq_one_letter_code
_entity_poly.pdbx_strand_id
1 'polypeptide(L)'
;MWRLLRHHNALITIFGFEVLNHCPSTISTSFIFALNCYETMIAQRISALALKRWRRKKLGYIYALEFLLSLMRFSMTTVFSLFFLYHYTFPFHSVPSSYISLKMMIAKARALVDLLKQDIIFDKLKVPKALPDCRCIVCYEDLNLSDKEEIRSVIPCEHSFHEICLRRWLKVSPTCPVCRQKI
;
A
#
# COMPACT_ATOMS: atom_id res chain seq x y z
N MET A 1 10.00 45.58 -29.45
CA MET A 1 11.14 44.96 -28.74
C MET A 1 10.82 44.48 -27.30
N TRP A 2 9.63 44.74 -26.73
CA TRP A 2 9.25 44.30 -25.37
C TRP A 2 8.44 42.98 -25.28
N ARG A 3 8.08 42.37 -26.42
CA ARG A 3 7.33 41.09 -26.44
C ARG A 3 8.21 39.82 -26.40
N LEU A 4 9.51 39.94 -26.69
CA LEU A 4 10.43 38.79 -26.72
C LEU A 4 11.09 38.46 -25.37
N LEU A 5 11.21 39.42 -24.45
CA LEU A 5 11.76 39.16 -23.10
C LEU A 5 10.79 38.40 -22.16
N ARG A 6 9.49 38.38 -22.46
CA ARG A 6 8.48 37.73 -21.60
C ARG A 6 8.44 36.21 -21.74
N HIS A 7 8.90 35.67 -22.88
CA HIS A 7 8.91 34.22 -23.15
C HIS A 7 9.99 33.46 -22.36
N HIS A 8 11.11 34.10 -22.01
CA HIS A 8 12.15 33.47 -21.19
C HIS A 8 11.67 33.14 -19.76
N ASN A 9 10.72 33.90 -19.22
CA ASN A 9 10.26 33.72 -17.83
C ASN A 9 9.25 32.57 -17.68
N ALA A 10 8.38 32.35 -18.67
CA ALA A 10 7.35 31.32 -18.60
C ALA A 10 7.94 29.89 -18.67
N LEU A 11 8.90 29.67 -19.57
CA LEU A 11 9.59 28.37 -19.70
C LEU A 11 10.35 28.00 -18.42
N ILE A 12 11.11 28.94 -17.84
CA ILE A 12 11.83 28.72 -16.58
C ILE A 12 10.85 28.38 -15.44
N THR A 13 9.69 29.03 -15.40
CA THR A 13 8.64 28.76 -14.40
C THR A 13 8.02 27.37 -14.59
N ILE A 14 7.82 26.93 -15.83
CA ILE A 14 7.30 25.58 -16.15
C ILE A 14 8.32 24.51 -15.76
N PHE A 15 9.57 24.63 -16.19
CA PHE A 15 10.61 23.65 -15.86
C PHE A 15 10.91 23.63 -14.36
N GLY A 16 10.93 24.80 -13.70
CA GLY A 16 11.08 24.90 -12.25
C GLY A 16 9.95 24.18 -11.51
N PHE A 17 8.70 24.35 -11.97
CA PHE A 17 7.55 23.63 -11.41
C PHE A 17 7.64 22.12 -11.65
N GLU A 18 8.06 21.69 -12.84
CA GLU A 18 8.23 20.27 -13.17
C GLU A 18 9.26 19.58 -12.25
N VAL A 19 10.39 20.25 -11.99
CA VAL A 19 11.41 19.78 -11.04
C VAL A 19 10.84 19.69 -9.62
N LEU A 20 10.15 20.74 -9.16
CA LEU A 20 9.51 20.76 -7.84
C LEU A 20 8.45 19.66 -7.68
N ASN A 21 7.70 19.37 -8.75
CA ASN A 21 6.69 18.31 -8.77
C ASN A 21 7.31 16.90 -8.71
N HIS A 22 8.58 16.75 -9.09
CA HIS A 22 9.34 15.51 -9.01
C HIS A 22 9.97 15.27 -7.62
N CYS A 23 10.19 16.33 -6.82
CA CYS A 23 10.76 16.23 -5.48
C CYS A 23 9.98 15.30 -4.51
N PRO A 24 8.62 15.33 -4.46
CA PRO A 24 7.87 14.40 -3.60
C PRO A 24 8.13 12.93 -3.94
N SER A 25 8.24 12.58 -5.23
CA SER A 25 8.53 11.20 -5.63
C SER A 25 9.93 10.75 -5.21
N THR A 26 10.95 11.60 -5.37
CA THR A 26 12.33 11.26 -5.00
C THR A 26 12.50 11.10 -3.49
N ILE A 27 11.81 11.93 -2.70
CA ILE A 27 11.77 11.81 -1.24
C ILE A 27 11.10 10.50 -0.82
N SER A 28 9.95 10.17 -1.43
CA SER A 28 9.22 8.91 -1.16
C SER A 28 10.08 7.69 -1.44
N THR A 29 10.73 7.62 -2.61
CA THR A 29 11.57 6.48 -3.00
C THR A 29 12.77 6.33 -2.07
N SER A 30 13.41 7.44 -1.68
CA SER A 30 14.57 7.43 -0.78
C SER A 30 14.18 6.91 0.61
N PHE A 31 13.02 7.32 1.12
CA PHE A 31 12.51 6.85 2.41
C PHE A 31 12.14 5.36 2.38
N ILE A 32 11.45 4.91 1.32
CA ILE A 32 11.11 3.49 1.14
C ILE A 32 12.39 2.64 1.08
N PHE A 33 13.41 3.11 0.37
CA PHE A 33 14.70 2.43 0.29
C PHE A 33 15.37 2.32 1.66
N ALA A 34 15.41 3.41 2.44
CA ALA A 34 15.96 3.41 3.80
C ALA A 34 15.23 2.41 4.71
N LEU A 35 13.89 2.37 4.66
CA LEU A 35 13.10 1.39 5.42
C LEU A 35 13.31 -0.04 4.93
N ASN A 36 13.55 -0.27 3.63
CA ASN A 36 13.90 -1.59 3.11
C ASN A 36 15.27 -2.06 3.60
N CYS A 37 16.26 -1.17 3.62
CA CYS A 37 17.58 -1.46 4.17
C CYS A 37 17.51 -1.76 5.67
N TYR A 38 16.69 -1.02 6.42
CA TYR A 38 16.46 -1.30 7.83
C TYR A 38 15.77 -2.66 8.05
N GLU A 39 14.81 -3.05 7.18
CA GLU A 39 14.17 -4.37 7.24
C GLU A 39 15.19 -5.51 7.10
N THR A 40 16.07 -5.42 6.10
CA THR A 40 17.05 -6.48 5.84
C THR A 40 18.05 -6.60 6.98
N MET A 41 18.45 -5.48 7.58
CA MET A 41 19.32 -5.47 8.76
C MET A 41 18.66 -6.10 9.99
N ILE A 42 17.39 -5.78 10.26
CA ILE A 42 16.71 -6.25 11.47
C ILE A 42 16.22 -7.70 11.34
N ALA A 43 15.98 -8.18 10.11
CA ALA A 43 15.52 -9.53 9.82
C ALA A 43 16.46 -10.62 10.34
N GLN A 44 17.77 -10.35 10.44
CA GLN A 44 18.73 -11.29 11.01
C GLN A 44 18.76 -11.31 12.54
N ARG A 45 18.20 -10.28 13.19
CA ARG A 45 18.32 -10.07 14.65
C ARG A 45 17.04 -10.36 15.44
N ILE A 46 15.90 -10.44 14.76
CA ILE A 46 14.59 -10.48 15.39
C ILE A 46 13.79 -11.70 14.92
N SER A 47 12.95 -12.25 15.79
CA SER A 47 12.05 -13.37 15.49
C SER A 47 11.06 -13.03 14.37
N ALA A 48 10.60 -14.06 13.64
CA ALA A 48 9.68 -13.92 12.49
C ALA A 48 8.41 -13.12 12.83
N LEU A 49 7.86 -13.30 14.04
CA LEU A 49 6.68 -12.61 14.55
C LEU A 49 6.92 -11.10 14.77
N ALA A 50 8.05 -10.75 15.34
CA ALA A 50 8.41 -9.35 15.54
C ALA A 50 8.79 -8.67 14.21
N LEU A 51 9.37 -9.40 13.25
CA LEU A 51 9.55 -8.93 11.86
C LEU A 51 8.20 -8.67 11.17
N LYS A 52 7.21 -9.57 11.33
CA LYS A 52 5.84 -9.38 10.82
C LYS A 52 5.17 -8.14 11.40
N ARG A 53 5.31 -7.91 12.72
CA ARG A 53 4.81 -6.70 13.40
C ARG A 53 5.49 -5.43 12.89
N TRP A 54 6.81 -5.47 12.69
CA TRP A 54 7.57 -4.36 12.12
C TRP A 54 7.11 -4.04 10.69
N ARG A 55 6.93 -5.06 9.84
CA ARG A 55 6.45 -4.90 8.46
C ARG A 55 5.07 -4.24 8.40
N ARG A 56 4.17 -4.56 9.35
CA ARG A 56 2.87 -3.88 9.47
C ARG A 56 3.04 -2.39 9.79
N LYS A 57 3.88 -2.02 10.76
CA LYS A 57 4.17 -0.62 11.08
C LYS A 57 4.80 0.13 9.91
N LYS A 58 5.80 -0.48 9.26
CA LYS A 58 6.46 0.02 8.05
C LYS A 58 5.44 0.36 6.96
N LEU A 59 4.51 -0.56 6.70
CA LEU A 59 3.46 -0.39 5.70
C LEU A 59 2.54 0.80 6.03
N GLY A 60 2.17 0.96 7.30
CA GLY A 60 1.42 2.14 7.77
C GLY A 60 2.17 3.46 7.53
N TYR A 61 3.46 3.53 7.87
CA TYR A 61 4.30 4.71 7.62
C TYR A 61 4.44 5.04 6.13
N ILE A 62 4.61 4.02 5.27
CA ILE A 62 4.73 4.21 3.81
C ILE A 62 3.43 4.80 3.26
N TYR A 63 2.27 4.22 3.58
CA TYR A 63 0.99 4.73 3.06
C TYR A 63 0.66 6.13 3.57
N ALA A 64 0.93 6.43 4.85
CA ALA A 64 0.74 7.77 5.41
C ALA A 64 1.61 8.82 4.71
N LEU A 65 2.90 8.50 4.49
CA LEU A 65 3.82 9.38 3.78
C LEU A 65 3.40 9.58 2.32
N GLU A 66 3.07 8.50 1.60
CA GLU A 66 2.61 8.59 0.21
C GLU A 66 1.32 9.40 0.06
N PHE A 67 0.40 9.29 1.02
CA PHE A 67 -0.82 10.10 1.06
C PHE A 67 -0.51 11.58 1.24
N LEU A 68 0.32 11.93 2.22
CA LEU A 68 0.74 13.31 2.47
C LEU A 68 1.48 13.91 1.27
N LEU A 69 2.41 13.17 0.66
CA LEU A 69 3.13 13.60 -0.54
C LEU A 69 2.21 13.74 -1.76
N SER A 70 1.19 12.89 -1.88
CA SER A 70 0.17 13.01 -2.93
C SER A 70 -0.70 14.26 -2.75
N LEU A 71 -1.06 14.59 -1.50
CA LEU A 71 -1.78 15.82 -1.16
C LEU A 71 -0.97 17.05 -1.51
N MET A 72 0.32 17.08 -1.13
CA MET A 72 1.25 18.14 -1.51
C MET A 72 1.37 18.27 -3.03
N ARG A 73 1.40 17.16 -3.76
CA ARG A 73 1.50 17.19 -5.23
C ARG A 73 0.25 17.76 -5.89
N PHE A 74 -0.93 17.37 -5.40
CA PHE A 74 -2.20 17.88 -5.89
C PHE A 74 -2.34 19.39 -5.59
N SER A 75 -1.95 19.84 -4.39
CA SER A 75 -1.99 21.26 -4.04
C SER A 75 -1.05 22.09 -4.92
N MET A 76 0.19 21.64 -5.11
CA MET A 76 1.16 22.31 -5.98
C MET A 76 0.66 22.41 -7.43
N THR A 77 0.08 21.31 -7.96
CA THR A 77 -0.47 21.27 -9.33
C THR A 77 -1.71 22.16 -9.48
N THR A 78 -2.56 22.22 -8.47
CA THR A 78 -3.77 23.06 -8.48
C THR A 78 -3.40 24.54 -8.47
N VAL A 79 -2.49 24.95 -7.57
CA VAL A 79 -2.01 26.34 -7.47
C VAL A 79 -1.35 26.78 -8.77
N PHE A 80 -0.46 25.94 -9.34
CA PHE A 80 0.20 26.23 -10.61
C PHE A 80 -0.80 26.37 -11.76
N SER A 81 -1.80 25.48 -11.82
CA SER A 81 -2.84 25.53 -12.86
C SER A 81 -3.70 26.81 -12.74
N LEU A 82 -4.10 27.21 -11.53
CA LEU A 82 -4.84 28.45 -11.30
C LEU A 82 -4.02 29.69 -11.69
N PHE A 83 -2.73 29.71 -11.34
CA PHE A 83 -1.82 30.79 -11.72
C PHE A 83 -1.68 30.92 -13.24
N PHE A 84 -1.52 29.81 -13.97
CA PHE A 84 -1.45 29.82 -15.44
C PHE A 84 -2.77 30.18 -16.11
N LEU A 85 -3.90 29.73 -15.56
CA LEU A 85 -5.23 30.12 -16.03
C LEU A 85 -5.46 31.62 -15.89
N TYR A 86 -4.98 32.23 -14.81
CA TYR A 86 -5.09 33.66 -14.56
C TYR A 86 -4.20 34.51 -15.49
N HIS A 87 -3.01 34.04 -15.87
CA HIS A 87 -2.01 34.88 -16.52
C HIS A 87 -1.73 34.57 -18.01
N TYR A 88 -1.96 33.33 -18.49
CA TYR A 88 -1.44 32.90 -19.80
C TYR A 88 -2.41 32.15 -20.74
N THR A 89 -3.56 31.61 -20.30
CA THR A 89 -4.56 30.74 -21.04
C THR A 89 -4.48 29.24 -20.71
N PHE A 90 -5.59 28.50 -20.94
CA PHE A 90 -5.86 27.11 -20.51
C PHE A 90 -4.75 26.10 -20.91
N PRO A 91 -4.01 25.51 -19.94
CA PRO A 91 -2.90 24.62 -20.25
C PRO A 91 -3.42 23.20 -20.49
N PHE A 92 -3.87 22.91 -21.73
CA PHE A 92 -4.29 21.55 -22.13
C PHE A 92 -3.20 20.49 -21.88
N HIS A 93 -1.91 20.89 -21.82
CA HIS A 93 -0.77 20.00 -21.53
C HIS A 93 -0.66 19.55 -20.05
N SER A 94 -1.39 20.16 -19.11
CA SER A 94 -1.36 19.80 -17.66
C SER A 94 -2.35 18.68 -17.29
N VAL A 95 -3.34 18.44 -18.16
CA VAL A 95 -4.42 17.45 -17.94
C VAL A 95 -3.90 16.00 -17.90
N PRO A 96 -2.97 15.56 -18.77
CA PRO A 96 -2.46 14.20 -18.72
C PRO A 96 -1.69 13.89 -17.43
N SER A 97 -0.87 14.83 -16.96
CA SER A 97 -0.07 14.68 -15.74
C SER A 97 -0.97 14.58 -14.49
N SER A 98 -2.03 15.38 -14.40
CA SER A 98 -3.01 15.31 -13.32
C SER A 98 -3.86 14.02 -13.38
N TYR A 99 -4.23 13.54 -14.57
CA TYR A 99 -4.96 12.28 -14.71
C TYR A 99 -4.15 11.05 -14.30
N ILE A 100 -2.87 10.94 -14.74
CA ILE A 100 -1.98 9.83 -14.34
C ILE A 100 -1.80 9.82 -12.82
N SER A 101 -1.70 11.00 -12.22
CA SER A 101 -1.60 11.20 -10.78
C SER A 101 -2.79 10.64 -10.02
N LEU A 102 -3.99 10.97 -10.48
CA LEU A 102 -5.24 10.48 -9.92
C LEU A 102 -5.37 8.96 -10.06
N LYS A 103 -5.02 8.42 -11.24
CA LYS A 103 -5.05 6.97 -11.50
C LYS A 103 -4.15 6.20 -10.52
N MET A 104 -2.94 6.69 -10.27
CA MET A 104 -2.00 6.08 -9.33
C MET A 104 -2.50 6.15 -7.88
N MET A 105 -3.10 7.29 -7.49
CA MET A 105 -3.72 7.43 -6.17
C MET A 105 -4.87 6.43 -5.97
N ILE A 106 -5.76 6.29 -6.96
CA ILE A 106 -6.88 5.34 -6.93
C ILE A 106 -6.35 3.89 -6.82
N ALA A 107 -5.32 3.53 -7.58
CA ALA A 107 -4.72 2.20 -7.51
C ALA A 107 -4.13 1.92 -6.12
N LYS A 108 -3.41 2.87 -5.53
CA LYS A 108 -2.83 2.76 -4.19
C LYS A 108 -3.90 2.69 -3.09
N ALA A 109 -4.94 3.51 -3.20
CA ALA A 109 -6.06 3.51 -2.27
C ALA A 109 -6.80 2.16 -2.28
N ARG A 110 -7.05 1.59 -3.47
CA ARG A 110 -7.62 0.23 -3.59
C ARG A 110 -6.74 -0.82 -2.93
N ALA A 111 -5.43 -0.79 -3.19
CA ALA A 111 -4.49 -1.72 -2.56
C ALA A 111 -4.50 -1.60 -1.02
N LEU A 112 -4.57 -0.39 -0.46
CA LEU A 112 -4.70 -0.18 0.98
C LEU A 112 -6.04 -0.72 1.52
N VAL A 113 -7.15 -0.42 0.87
CA VAL A 113 -8.48 -0.93 1.26
C VAL A 113 -8.51 -2.46 1.22
N ASP A 114 -7.91 -3.08 0.21
CA ASP A 114 -7.83 -4.54 0.11
C ASP A 114 -7.03 -5.14 1.26
N LEU A 115 -5.90 -4.53 1.63
CA LEU A 115 -5.10 -4.95 2.79
C LEU A 115 -5.87 -4.84 4.11
N LEU A 116 -6.57 -3.71 4.32
CA LEU A 116 -7.40 -3.51 5.51
C LEU A 116 -8.56 -4.50 5.56
N LYS A 117 -9.21 -4.78 4.42
CA LYS A 117 -10.29 -5.76 4.31
C LYS A 117 -9.81 -7.16 4.67
N GLN A 118 -8.61 -7.54 4.25
CA GLN A 118 -8.02 -8.80 4.66
C GLN A 118 -7.81 -8.84 6.18
N ASP A 119 -7.23 -7.81 6.78
CA ASP A 119 -6.97 -7.79 8.22
C ASP A 119 -8.26 -7.88 9.05
N ILE A 120 -9.35 -7.24 8.63
CA ILE A 120 -10.67 -7.35 9.29
C ILE A 120 -11.22 -8.79 9.20
N ILE A 121 -11.12 -9.45 8.04
CA ILE A 121 -11.57 -10.84 7.89
C ILE A 121 -10.73 -11.76 8.79
N PHE A 122 -9.42 -11.53 8.87
CA PHE A 122 -8.53 -12.30 9.73
C PHE A 122 -8.81 -12.12 11.22
N ASP A 123 -9.21 -10.92 11.64
CA ASP A 123 -9.54 -10.65 13.05
C ASP A 123 -10.83 -11.37 13.50
N LYS A 124 -11.75 -11.63 12.56
CA LYS A 124 -12.96 -12.43 12.81
C LYS A 124 -12.69 -13.93 12.96
N LEU A 125 -11.51 -14.42 12.56
CA LEU A 125 -11.15 -15.84 12.66
C LEU A 125 -10.66 -16.18 14.07
N LYS A 126 -11.16 -17.29 14.59
CA LYS A 126 -10.85 -17.75 15.95
C LYS A 126 -9.47 -18.43 15.98
N VAL A 127 -8.79 -18.36 17.11
CA VAL A 127 -7.65 -19.24 17.38
C VAL A 127 -8.22 -20.55 17.94
N PRO A 128 -8.00 -21.71 17.29
CA PRO A 128 -8.56 -22.97 17.75
C PRO A 128 -7.97 -23.34 19.13
N LYS A 129 -8.83 -23.71 20.08
CA LYS A 129 -8.41 -24.18 21.42
C LYS A 129 -7.90 -25.63 21.40
N ALA A 130 -8.29 -26.40 20.40
CA ALA A 130 -7.85 -27.77 20.12
C ALA A 130 -7.75 -27.92 18.60
N LEU A 131 -6.79 -28.73 18.10
CA LEU A 131 -6.66 -29.06 16.68
C LEU A 131 -7.46 -30.33 16.40
N PRO A 132 -8.64 -30.24 15.76
CA PRO A 132 -9.36 -31.43 15.30
C PRO A 132 -8.64 -32.11 14.13
N ASP A 133 -7.97 -31.32 13.28
CA ASP A 133 -7.14 -31.78 12.17
C ASP A 133 -5.67 -31.46 12.44
N CYS A 134 -4.80 -32.48 12.38
CA CYS A 134 -3.37 -32.30 12.57
C CYS A 134 -2.65 -31.78 11.32
N ARG A 135 -3.35 -31.53 10.19
CA ARG A 135 -2.74 -31.17 8.90
C ARG A 135 -3.51 -30.07 8.17
N CYS A 136 -2.77 -29.12 7.60
CA CYS A 136 -3.32 -28.05 6.77
C CYS A 136 -3.53 -28.54 5.33
N ILE A 137 -4.77 -28.55 4.82
CA ILE A 137 -5.04 -29.04 3.45
C ILE A 137 -4.49 -28.16 2.32
N VAL A 138 -4.05 -26.93 2.65
CA VAL A 138 -3.53 -25.98 1.65
C VAL A 138 -2.06 -26.23 1.35
N CYS A 139 -1.23 -26.50 2.37
CA CYS A 139 0.19 -26.80 2.21
C CYS A 139 0.56 -28.27 2.49
N TYR A 140 -0.38 -29.06 2.99
CA TYR A 140 -0.21 -30.46 3.41
C TYR A 140 0.79 -30.67 4.57
N GLU A 141 1.21 -29.60 5.25
CA GLU A 141 2.06 -29.66 6.45
C GLU A 141 1.25 -29.76 7.73
N ASP A 142 1.87 -30.30 8.78
CA ASP A 142 1.22 -30.50 10.07
C ASP A 142 0.97 -29.16 10.80
N LEU A 143 -0.14 -29.12 11.52
CA LEU A 143 -0.56 -27.98 12.34
C LEU A 143 0.04 -28.18 13.74
N ASN A 144 1.06 -27.37 14.09
CA ASN A 144 1.72 -27.46 15.40
C ASN A 144 1.24 -26.35 16.34
N LEU A 145 0.66 -26.74 17.48
CA LEU A 145 0.22 -25.82 18.55
C LEU A 145 1.38 -25.18 19.34
N SER A 146 2.64 -25.57 19.12
CA SER A 146 3.79 -24.84 19.66
C SER A 146 3.94 -23.46 19.01
N ASP A 147 3.56 -23.33 17.73
CA ASP A 147 3.52 -22.09 16.96
C ASP A 147 2.09 -21.50 16.96
N LYS A 148 1.53 -21.38 18.16
CA LYS A 148 0.17 -20.86 18.46
C LYS A 148 -0.19 -19.54 17.76
N GLU A 149 0.79 -18.77 17.29
CA GLU A 149 0.56 -17.48 16.62
C GLU A 149 0.27 -17.60 15.11
N GLU A 150 0.30 -18.80 14.53
CA GLU A 150 0.14 -19.01 13.09
C GLU A 150 -1.03 -19.90 12.66
N ILE A 151 -1.96 -20.28 13.56
CA ILE A 151 -3.11 -21.13 13.19
C ILE A 151 -4.42 -20.35 13.39
N ARG A 152 -5.30 -20.39 12.38
CA ARG A 152 -6.63 -19.77 12.41
C ARG A 152 -7.71 -20.79 12.06
N SER A 153 -8.82 -20.75 12.77
CA SER A 153 -10.03 -21.53 12.45
C SER A 153 -11.15 -20.65 11.92
N VAL A 154 -11.85 -21.17 10.92
CA VAL A 154 -12.93 -20.48 10.21
C VAL A 154 -14.25 -20.67 10.96
N ILE A 155 -14.99 -19.60 11.21
CA ILE A 155 -16.35 -19.67 11.78
C ILE A 155 -17.36 -19.66 10.62
N PRO A 156 -18.41 -20.51 10.62
CA PRO A 156 -18.84 -21.45 11.66
C PRO A 156 -18.34 -22.89 11.48
N CYS A 157 -17.58 -23.20 10.42
CA CYS A 157 -17.24 -24.58 10.07
C CYS A 157 -16.06 -25.18 10.86
N GLU A 158 -15.40 -24.40 11.70
CA GLU A 158 -14.30 -24.75 12.61
C GLU A 158 -13.05 -25.40 11.99
N HIS A 159 -12.94 -25.47 10.66
CA HIS A 159 -11.74 -25.94 9.97
C HIS A 159 -10.54 -25.04 10.26
N SER A 160 -9.40 -25.66 10.57
CA SER A 160 -8.16 -24.99 11.00
C SER A 160 -7.10 -25.01 9.90
N PHE A 161 -6.40 -23.89 9.72
CA PHE A 161 -5.34 -23.73 8.71
C PHE A 161 -4.22 -22.83 9.25
N HIS A 162 -3.03 -22.89 8.65
CA HIS A 162 -2.03 -21.86 8.89
C HIS A 162 -2.56 -20.48 8.42
N GLU A 163 -2.28 -19.43 9.17
CA GLU A 163 -2.70 -18.06 8.90
C GLU A 163 -2.24 -17.62 7.51
N ILE A 164 -1.00 -17.96 7.14
CA ILE A 164 -0.40 -17.62 5.85
C ILE A 164 -1.15 -18.33 4.70
N CYS A 165 -1.42 -19.62 4.88
CA CYS A 165 -2.14 -20.45 3.91
C CYS A 165 -3.56 -19.92 3.68
N LEU A 166 -4.28 -19.65 4.77
CA LEU A 166 -5.62 -19.09 4.71
C LEU A 166 -5.61 -17.68 4.10
N ARG A 167 -4.58 -16.86 4.39
CA ARG A 167 -4.46 -15.49 3.83
C ARG A 167 -4.24 -15.50 2.34
N ARG A 168 -3.47 -16.47 1.85
CA ARG A 168 -3.26 -16.66 0.42
C ARG A 168 -4.53 -17.13 -0.26
N TRP A 169 -5.27 -18.05 0.35
CA TRP A 169 -6.55 -18.54 -0.18
C TRP A 169 -7.61 -17.44 -0.29
N LEU A 170 -7.77 -16.64 0.77
CA LEU A 170 -8.76 -15.54 0.82
C LEU A 170 -8.50 -14.42 -0.20
N LYS A 171 -7.30 -14.34 -0.80
CA LYS A 171 -7.05 -13.43 -1.94
C LYS A 171 -7.74 -13.91 -3.22
N VAL A 172 -7.98 -15.21 -3.36
CA VAL A 172 -8.55 -15.83 -4.55
C VAL A 172 -10.04 -16.12 -4.34
N SER A 173 -10.41 -16.69 -3.18
CA SER A 173 -11.80 -17.03 -2.86
C SER A 173 -12.15 -16.74 -1.40
N PRO A 174 -13.26 -16.03 -1.11
CA PRO A 174 -13.73 -15.75 0.25
C PRO A 174 -14.51 -16.94 0.86
N THR A 175 -14.05 -18.16 0.64
CA THR A 175 -14.72 -19.40 1.06
C THR A 175 -13.76 -20.34 1.78
N CYS A 176 -14.27 -21.19 2.67
CA CYS A 176 -13.49 -22.25 3.31
C CYS A 176 -12.94 -23.23 2.26
N PRO A 177 -11.64 -23.58 2.28
CA PRO A 177 -11.05 -24.57 1.36
C PRO A 177 -11.69 -25.96 1.45
N VAL A 178 -12.20 -26.33 2.63
CA VAL A 178 -12.76 -27.66 2.90
C VAL A 178 -14.24 -27.74 2.54
N CYS A 179 -15.09 -26.92 3.19
CA CYS A 179 -16.54 -27.00 3.01
C CYS A 179 -17.10 -25.98 1.99
N ARG A 180 -16.27 -25.10 1.41
CA ARG A 180 -16.68 -24.01 0.49
C ARG A 180 -17.70 -23.02 1.04
N GLN A 181 -17.99 -23.08 2.34
CA GLN A 181 -18.85 -22.11 3.01
C GLN A 181 -18.18 -20.73 3.05
N LYS A 182 -18.97 -19.67 2.86
CA LYS A 182 -18.48 -18.29 2.86
C LYS A 182 -18.02 -17.88 4.27
N ILE A 183 -16.89 -17.17 4.31
CA ILE A 183 -16.22 -16.66 5.53
C ILE A 183 -16.66 -15.23 5.82
#